data_AF-A0A318Y9F7-F1
#
_entry.id   AF-A0A318Y9F7-F1
#
_cell.length_a   1.000
_cell.length_b   1.000
_cell.length_c   1.000
_cell.angle_alpha   90.00
_cell.angle_beta   90.00
_cell.angle_gamma   90.00
#
_symmetry.space_group_name_H-M   'P 1'
#
loop_
_entity.id
_entity.type
_entity.pdbx_description
1 polymer ?
#
loop_
_entity_poly.entity_id
_entity_poly.type
_entity_poly.pdbx_seq_one_letter_code
_entity_poly.pdbx_strand_id
1 'polypeptide(L)'
;MTTTTTTLSLLVFHGSPLDFIKYRHAVLLLTTYPDNQQSMFHITGPPGEFKFVEVTGANPTQSAKLERNIPVVTTIVRDACARVKVRNDLPGWNCQNWVGEALSELVKIGCCTEVQRGLAVDGMVDACLEARDERFA
;
A
#
# COMPACT_ATOMS: atom_id res chain seq x y z
N MET A 1 -0.21 32.12 0.70
CA MET A 1 0.33 30.81 0.25
C MET A 1 -0.28 29.75 1.14
N THR A 2 -1.11 28.87 0.58
CA THR A 2 -1.63 27.71 1.31
C THR A 2 -0.52 26.66 1.39
N THR A 3 -0.15 26.23 2.60
CA THR A 3 0.85 25.18 2.79
C THR A 3 0.26 23.85 2.35
N THR A 4 0.80 23.28 1.28
CA THR A 4 0.43 21.94 0.83
C THR A 4 0.93 20.91 1.84
N THR A 5 0.04 20.05 2.32
CA THR A 5 0.36 18.96 3.25
C THR A 5 0.02 17.64 2.59
N THR A 6 0.90 16.66 2.70
CA THR A 6 0.71 15.36 2.05
C THR A 6 0.75 14.24 3.07
N THR A 7 -0.26 13.37 3.09
CA THR A 7 -0.31 12.19 3.97
C THR A 7 -0.23 10.90 3.19
N LEU A 8 0.44 9.90 3.74
CA LEU A 8 0.53 8.55 3.21
C LEU A 8 -0.24 7.59 4.11
N SER A 9 -1.10 6.77 3.49
CA SER A 9 -1.78 5.65 4.11
C SER A 9 -1.46 4.34 3.39
N LEU A 10 -1.45 3.23 4.12
CA LEU A 10 -1.48 1.88 3.57
C LEU A 10 -2.94 1.40 3.58
N LEU A 11 -3.47 1.03 2.42
CA LEU A 11 -4.81 0.46 2.32
C LEU A 11 -4.73 -1.04 2.05
N VAL A 12 -5.57 -1.81 2.75
CA VAL A 12 -5.76 -3.25 2.53
C VAL A 12 -7.18 -3.50 2.08
N PHE A 13 -7.34 -4.28 1.01
CA PHE A 13 -8.62 -4.69 0.45
C PHE A 13 -8.79 -6.20 0.55
N HIS A 14 -10.00 -6.68 0.80
CA HIS A 14 -10.26 -8.12 0.82
C HIS A 14 -10.08 -8.75 -0.58
N GLY A 15 -9.72 -10.03 -0.59
CA GLY A 15 -9.58 -10.82 -1.82
C GLY A 15 -10.93 -11.09 -2.49
N SER A 16 -10.93 -11.27 -3.82
CA SER A 16 -12.12 -11.53 -4.62
C SER A 16 -11.73 -12.39 -5.82
N PRO A 17 -12.44 -13.49 -6.13
CA PRO A 17 -13.66 -13.97 -5.47
C PRO A 17 -13.43 -14.67 -4.12
N LEU A 18 -12.18 -15.04 -3.80
CA LEU A 18 -11.81 -15.69 -2.55
C LEU A 18 -10.92 -14.75 -1.73
N ASP A 19 -11.23 -14.62 -0.45
CA ASP A 19 -10.55 -13.79 0.54
C ASP A 19 -9.61 -14.62 1.41
N PHE A 20 -8.49 -15.03 0.81
CA PHE A 20 -7.33 -15.61 1.51
C PHE A 20 -6.28 -14.55 1.82
N ILE A 21 -5.43 -14.80 2.81
CA ILE A 21 -4.35 -13.88 3.23
C ILE A 21 -3.55 -13.38 2.02
N LYS A 22 -3.11 -14.30 1.16
CA LYS A 22 -2.27 -13.98 -0.01
C LYS A 22 -3.00 -13.23 -1.14
N TYR A 23 -4.33 -13.18 -1.11
CA TYR A 23 -5.17 -12.52 -2.12
C TYR A 23 -5.67 -11.14 -1.68
N ARG A 24 -5.50 -10.77 -0.41
CA ARG A 24 -5.75 -9.38 0.02
C ARG A 24 -4.77 -8.44 -0.68
N HIS A 25 -5.31 -7.37 -1.25
CA HIS A 25 -4.54 -6.41 -2.01
C HIS A 25 -4.07 -5.27 -1.09
N ALA A 26 -2.78 -4.95 -1.14
CA ALA A 26 -2.20 -3.85 -0.39
C ALA A 26 -1.69 -2.77 -1.35
N VAL A 27 -1.97 -1.50 -1.03
CA VAL A 27 -1.56 -0.33 -1.81
C VAL A 27 -1.13 0.81 -0.89
N LEU A 28 -0.43 1.80 -1.44
CA LEU A 28 -0.17 3.06 -0.76
C LEU A 28 -1.05 4.17 -1.35
N LEU A 29 -1.70 4.95 -0.50
CA LEU A 29 -2.49 6.11 -0.86
C LEU A 29 -1.81 7.39 -0.39
N LEU A 30 -1.46 8.25 -1.34
CA LEU A 30 -1.00 9.60 -1.08
C LEU A 30 -2.19 10.56 -1.18
N THR A 31 -2.44 11.36 -0.14
CA THR A 31 -3.45 12.42 -0.16
C THR A 31 -2.79 13.77 0.04
N THR A 32 -3.06 14.72 -0.84
CA THR A 32 -2.51 16.08 -0.82
C THR A 32 -3.61 17.09 -0.50
N TYR A 33 -3.40 17.85 0.57
CA TYR A 33 -4.30 18.87 1.08
C TYR A 33 -3.85 20.28 0.66
N PRO A 34 -4.77 21.25 0.52
CA PRO A 34 -6.20 21.19 0.90
C PRO A 34 -7.13 20.54 -0.12
N ASP A 35 -6.68 20.31 -1.35
CA ASP A 35 -7.56 19.93 -2.47
C ASP A 35 -8.01 18.46 -2.45
N ASN A 36 -7.61 17.69 -1.43
CA ASN A 36 -7.85 16.24 -1.31
C ASN A 36 -7.45 15.44 -2.56
N GLN A 37 -6.39 15.88 -3.25
CA GLN A 37 -5.90 15.16 -4.42
C GLN A 37 -5.28 13.83 -3.99
N GLN A 38 -5.73 12.74 -4.60
CA GLN A 38 -5.31 11.40 -4.27
C GLN A 38 -4.51 10.75 -5.39
N SER A 39 -3.43 10.07 -4.99
CA SER A 39 -2.59 9.22 -5.84
C SER A 39 -2.44 7.86 -5.17
N MET A 40 -2.92 6.82 -5.83
CA MET A 40 -2.79 5.44 -5.38
C MET A 40 -1.59 4.79 -6.08
N PHE A 41 -0.64 4.27 -5.30
CA PHE A 41 0.52 3.55 -5.78
C PHE A 41 0.36 2.06 -5.48
N HIS A 42 0.48 1.23 -6.52
CA HIS A 42 0.37 -0.21 -6.38
C HIS A 42 1.09 -0.95 -7.49
N ILE A 43 1.23 -2.27 -7.33
CA ILE A 43 1.62 -3.15 -8.41
C ILE A 43 0.41 -3.93 -8.93
N THR A 44 0.37 -4.16 -10.23
CA THR A 44 -0.71 -4.88 -10.92
C THR A 44 -0.14 -5.90 -11.90
N GLY A 45 -0.94 -6.90 -12.26
CA GLY A 45 -0.52 -8.01 -13.13
C GLY A 45 -0.51 -9.36 -12.39
N PRO A 46 -0.31 -10.48 -13.11
CA PRO A 46 -0.17 -11.79 -12.50
C PRO A 46 1.22 -11.96 -11.85
N PRO A 47 1.39 -12.95 -10.95
CA PRO A 47 2.70 -13.33 -10.42
C PRO A 47 3.73 -13.54 -11.53
N GLY A 48 4.90 -12.90 -11.40
CA GLY A 48 5.97 -12.94 -12.41
C GLY A 48 5.88 -11.88 -13.51
N GLU A 49 4.78 -11.11 -13.58
CA GLU A 49 4.59 -10.05 -14.59
C GLU A 49 4.02 -8.76 -13.99
N PHE A 50 4.29 -8.51 -12.71
CA PHE A 50 3.84 -7.30 -12.05
C PHE A 50 4.44 -6.04 -12.68
N LYS A 51 3.67 -4.95 -12.63
CA LYS A 51 4.08 -3.60 -13.03
C LYS A 51 3.64 -2.60 -11.97
N PHE A 52 4.52 -1.67 -11.64
CA PHE A 52 4.16 -0.51 -10.85
C PHE A 52 3.20 0.40 -11.62
N VAL A 53 2.16 0.86 -10.94
CA VAL A 53 1.15 1.77 -11.48
C VAL A 53 0.89 2.86 -10.44
N GLU A 54 0.77 4.10 -10.93
CA GLU A 54 0.16 5.18 -10.19
C GLU A 54 -1.21 5.49 -10.80
N VAL A 55 -2.24 5.54 -9.96
CA VAL A 55 -3.59 6.00 -10.34
C VAL A 55 -3.90 7.30 -9.64
N THR A 56 -4.02 8.39 -10.39
CA THR A 56 -4.40 9.72 -9.89
C THR A 56 -5.92 9.91 -9.92
N GLY A 57 -6.46 10.65 -8.97
CA GLY A 57 -7.89 10.99 -8.91
C GLY A 57 -8.81 9.84 -8.51
N ALA A 58 -8.27 8.66 -8.20
CA ALA A 58 -9.05 7.57 -7.61
C ALA A 58 -9.38 7.88 -6.14
N ASN A 59 -10.55 7.43 -5.69
CA ASN A 59 -10.95 7.47 -4.28
C ASN A 59 -11.09 6.07 -3.68
N PRO A 60 -9.97 5.35 -3.48
CA PRO A 60 -10.00 3.96 -3.07
C PRO A 60 -10.54 3.76 -1.65
N THR A 61 -10.63 4.82 -0.83
CA THR A 61 -11.18 4.73 0.53
C THR A 61 -12.70 4.57 0.56
N GLN A 62 -13.39 4.80 -0.55
CA GLN A 62 -14.84 4.54 -0.69
C GLN A 62 -15.17 3.14 -1.20
N SER A 63 -14.16 2.31 -1.47
CA SER A 63 -14.37 0.94 -1.94
C SER A 63 -15.08 0.10 -0.87
N ALA A 64 -16.16 -0.59 -1.26
CA ALA A 64 -16.80 -1.60 -0.41
C ALA A 64 -15.86 -2.77 -0.05
N LYS A 65 -14.73 -2.89 -0.76
CA LYS A 65 -13.70 -3.91 -0.49
C LYS A 65 -12.65 -3.47 0.53
N LEU A 66 -12.66 -2.21 0.95
CA LEU A 66 -11.66 -1.68 1.87
C LEU A 66 -11.83 -2.34 3.25
N GLU A 67 -10.80 -3.06 3.69
CA GLU A 67 -10.78 -3.68 5.01
C GLU A 67 -10.03 -2.80 6.02
N ARG A 68 -8.99 -2.09 5.57
CA ARG A 68 -8.23 -1.22 6.46
C ARG A 68 -7.61 -0.02 5.75
N ASN A 69 -7.63 1.12 6.43
CA ASN A 69 -6.84 2.31 6.11
C ASN A 69 -5.90 2.59 7.28
N ILE A 70 -4.61 2.43 7.07
CA ILE A 70 -3.57 2.54 8.09
C ILE A 70 -2.76 3.81 7.80
N PRO A 71 -2.91 4.87 8.60
CA PRO A 71 -2.08 6.06 8.47
C PRO A 71 -0.60 5.73 8.71
N VAL A 72 0.28 6.24 7.85
CA VAL A 72 1.73 6.03 7.96
C VAL A 72 2.43 7.33 8.37
N VAL A 73 2.47 8.32 7.47
CA VAL A 73 3.22 9.57 7.67
C VAL A 73 2.60 10.77 6.95
N THR A 74 3.12 11.96 7.23
CA THR A 74 2.87 13.18 6.45
C THR A 74 4.16 13.59 5.73
N THR A 75 4.31 13.36 4.43
CA THR A 75 5.54 13.71 3.66
C THR A 75 5.41 13.55 2.14
N ILE A 76 6.50 13.85 1.41
CA ILE A 76 6.68 13.69 -0.04
C ILE A 76 7.29 12.31 -0.35
N VAL A 77 6.53 11.40 -0.96
CA VAL A 77 6.93 9.96 -1.08
C VAL A 77 6.93 9.40 -2.50
N ARG A 78 6.46 10.17 -3.48
CA ARG A 78 6.13 9.69 -4.83
C ARG A 78 7.33 9.03 -5.53
N ASP A 79 8.43 9.76 -5.66
CA ASP A 79 9.60 9.27 -6.40
C ASP A 79 10.26 8.07 -5.71
N ALA A 80 10.18 8.01 -4.38
CA ALA A 80 10.69 6.88 -3.62
C ALA A 80 9.89 5.62 -3.89
N CYS A 81 8.55 5.71 -3.89
CA CYS A 81 7.67 4.58 -4.22
C CYS A 81 7.89 4.09 -5.66
N ALA A 82 8.02 5.00 -6.62
CA ALA A 82 8.24 4.66 -8.03
C ALA A 82 9.59 3.97 -8.31
N ARG A 83 10.60 4.16 -7.45
CA ARG A 83 11.93 3.53 -7.57
C ARG A 83 12.01 2.13 -6.98
N VAL A 84 11.00 1.68 -6.23
CA VAL A 84 10.98 0.34 -5.63
C VAL A 84 10.97 -0.70 -6.75
N LYS A 85 12.00 -1.55 -6.76
CA LYS A 85 12.13 -2.60 -7.77
C LYS A 85 10.93 -3.56 -7.67
N VAL A 86 10.27 -3.80 -8.80
CA VAL A 86 9.27 -4.87 -8.92
C VAL A 86 10.00 -6.19 -9.13
N ARG A 87 9.88 -7.13 -8.18
CA ARG A 87 10.65 -8.39 -8.16
C ARG A 87 9.87 -9.54 -8.78
N ASN A 88 9.69 -9.48 -10.10
CA ASN A 88 9.07 -10.55 -10.87
C ASN A 88 9.89 -11.85 -10.90
N ASP A 89 11.16 -11.78 -10.52
CA ASP A 89 12.10 -12.89 -10.41
C ASP A 89 11.97 -13.68 -9.10
N LEU A 90 11.22 -13.20 -8.11
CA LEU A 90 11.11 -13.82 -6.78
C LEU A 90 9.76 -14.55 -6.60
N PRO A 91 9.75 -15.89 -6.49
CA PRO A 91 8.53 -16.65 -6.25
C PRO A 91 7.79 -16.22 -4.97
N GLY A 92 6.47 -16.07 -5.06
CA GLY A 92 5.62 -15.68 -3.93
C GLY A 92 5.64 -14.18 -3.58
N TRP A 93 6.50 -13.39 -4.23
CA TRP A 93 6.51 -11.95 -4.08
C TRP A 93 5.22 -11.34 -4.66
N ASN A 94 4.65 -10.34 -3.99
CA ASN A 94 3.35 -9.77 -4.31
C ASN A 94 3.23 -8.31 -3.81
N CYS A 95 2.02 -7.74 -3.90
CA CYS A 95 1.75 -6.35 -3.50
C CYS A 95 2.04 -6.06 -2.01
N GLN A 96 1.83 -7.02 -1.11
CA GLN A 96 2.11 -6.87 0.32
C GLN A 96 3.62 -6.70 0.56
N ASN A 97 4.44 -7.49 -0.15
CA ASN A 97 5.89 -7.36 -0.13
C ASN A 97 6.35 -6.02 -0.71
N TRP A 98 5.79 -5.61 -1.85
CA TRP A 98 6.11 -4.32 -2.48
C TRP A 98 5.85 -3.14 -1.55
N VAL A 99 4.70 -3.12 -0.87
CA VAL A 99 4.38 -2.07 0.11
C VAL A 99 5.40 -2.06 1.25
N GLY A 100 5.76 -3.22 1.80
CA GLY A 100 6.80 -3.32 2.83
C GLY A 100 8.17 -2.80 2.36
N GLU A 101 8.57 -3.11 1.13
CA GLU A 101 9.80 -2.58 0.51
C GLU A 101 9.71 -1.06 0.28
N ALA A 102 8.58 -0.55 -0.20
CA ALA A 102 8.35 0.88 -0.39
C ALA A 102 8.47 1.67 0.92
N LEU A 103 7.84 1.18 1.99
CA LEU A 103 7.99 1.79 3.32
C LEU A 103 9.44 1.75 3.81
N SER A 104 10.18 0.68 3.50
CA SER A 104 11.60 0.58 3.85
C SER A 104 12.45 1.62 3.10
N GLU A 105 12.16 1.90 1.83
CA GLU A 105 12.83 2.98 1.09
C GLU A 105 12.49 4.36 1.67
N LEU A 106 11.26 4.57 2.15
CA LEU A 106 10.89 5.82 2.82
C LEU A 106 11.65 6.02 4.14
N VAL A 107 11.93 4.95 4.89
CA VAL A 107 12.78 5.06 6.08
C VAL A 107 14.18 5.51 5.71
N LYS A 108 14.78 4.92 4.68
CA LYS A 108 16.15 5.22 4.25
C LYS A 108 16.35 6.69 3.89
N ILE A 109 15.33 7.33 3.33
CA ILE A 109 15.38 8.76 2.95
C ILE A 109 14.83 9.70 4.04
N GLY A 110 14.53 9.19 5.24
CA GLY A 110 14.05 9.98 6.37
C GLY A 110 12.60 10.45 6.25
N CYS A 111 11.82 9.88 5.33
CA CYS A 111 10.40 10.21 5.14
C CYS A 111 9.48 9.51 6.14
N CYS A 112 9.90 8.38 6.69
CA CYS A 112 9.25 7.73 7.83
C CYS A 112 10.28 7.18 8.80
N THR A 113 9.86 6.94 10.05
CA THR A 113 10.69 6.25 11.04
C THR A 113 10.50 4.74 10.94
N GLU A 114 11.46 3.96 11.46
CA GLU A 114 11.29 2.50 11.59
C GLU A 114 10.05 2.14 12.42
N VAL A 115 9.70 2.94 13.42
CA VAL A 115 8.50 2.74 14.24
C VAL A 115 7.23 2.92 13.40
N GLN A 116 7.14 3.99 12.60
CA GLN A 116 6.00 4.22 11.72
C GLN A 116 5.87 3.12 10.65
N ARG A 117 6.99 2.69 10.08
CA ARG A 117 7.04 1.55 9.16
C ARG A 117 6.53 0.27 9.84
N GLY A 118 7.04 -0.05 11.03
CA GLY A 118 6.65 -1.23 11.80
C GLY A 118 5.15 -1.26 12.06
N LEU A 119 4.60 -0.17 12.62
CA LEU A 119 3.17 -0.04 12.88
C LEU A 119 2.31 -0.21 11.62
N ALA A 120 2.75 0.33 10.48
CA ALA A 120 2.02 0.19 9.22
C ALA A 120 2.06 -1.25 8.68
N VAL A 121 3.21 -1.91 8.75
CA VAL A 121 3.37 -3.31 8.31
C VAL A 121 2.61 -4.25 9.23
N ASP A 122 2.68 -4.07 10.55
CA ASP A 122 1.95 -4.89 11.51
C ASP A 122 0.44 -4.77 11.29
N GLY A 123 -0.07 -3.54 11.12
CA GLY A 123 -1.49 -3.34 10.82
C GLY A 123 -1.94 -3.96 9.50
N MET A 124 -1.04 -4.02 8.49
CA MET A 124 -1.29 -4.72 7.23
C MET A 124 -1.32 -6.23 7.44
N VAL A 125 -0.38 -6.78 8.20
CA VAL A 125 -0.35 -8.22 8.54
C VAL A 125 -1.62 -8.62 9.28
N ASP A 126 -2.02 -7.86 10.30
CA ASP A 126 -3.26 -8.07 11.04
C ASP A 126 -4.47 -8.05 10.10
N ALA A 127 -4.54 -7.06 9.20
CA ALA A 127 -5.60 -7.00 8.20
C ALA A 127 -5.55 -8.21 7.27
N CYS A 128 -4.39 -8.68 6.85
CA CYS A 128 -4.29 -9.86 6.01
C CYS A 128 -4.75 -11.13 6.75
N LEU A 129 -4.39 -11.31 8.02
CA LEU A 129 -4.76 -12.45 8.86
C LEU A 129 -6.26 -12.56 9.14
N GLU A 130 -7.00 -11.45 9.04
CA GLU A 130 -8.46 -11.42 9.14
C GLU A 130 -9.19 -11.90 7.85
N ALA A 131 -8.45 -12.42 6.88
CA ALA A 131 -8.97 -13.10 5.69
C ALA A 131 -10.02 -14.16 6.04
N ARG A 132 -11.21 -14.05 5.45
CA ARG A 132 -12.38 -14.85 5.85
C ARG A 132 -12.28 -16.30 5.40
N ASP A 133 -11.68 -16.52 4.24
CA ASP A 133 -11.63 -17.85 3.63
C ASP A 133 -10.47 -18.70 4.15
N GLU A 134 -9.51 -18.10 4.86
CA GLU A 134 -8.37 -18.81 5.47
C GLU A 134 -8.81 -19.89 6.46
N ARG A 135 -9.99 -19.71 7.08
CA ARG A 135 -10.58 -20.69 8.01
C ARG A 135 -11.08 -21.97 7.32
N PHE A 136 -11.18 -21.96 5.99
CA PHE A 136 -11.63 -23.09 5.17
C PHE A 136 -10.52 -23.66 4.27
N ALA A 137 -9.27 -23.20 4.46
CA ALA A 137 -8.09 -23.65 3.71
C ALA A 137 -7.56 -25.02 4.17
#